data_AF-A0A415QRD8-F1
#
_entry.id   AF-A0A415QRD8-F1
#
_cell.length_a   1.000
_cell.length_b   1.000
_cell.length_c   1.000
_cell.angle_alpha   90.00
_cell.angle_beta   90.00
_cell.angle_gamma   90.00
#
_symmetry.space_group_name_H-M   'P 1'
#
loop_
_entity.id
_entity.type
_entity.pdbx_description
1 polymer ?
#
loop_
_entity_poly.entity_id
_entity_poly.type
_entity_poly.pdbx_seq_one_letter_code
_entity_poly.pdbx_strand_id
1 'polypeptide(L)'
;MERKEFTYIPSLEVCSKEIHVVLEDDVIVEVSFKKGCAGNTLGVAALLKGMKREEAIRRLRGICCGRKQTSCPDQLARALEEN
;
A
#
# COMPACT_ATOMS: atom_id res chain seq x y z
N MET A 1 17.27 10.76 9.37
CA MET A 1 15.98 10.81 8.67
C MET A 1 16.27 10.68 7.19
N GLU A 2 16.24 9.44 6.72
CA GLU A 2 16.36 9.07 5.32
C GLU A 2 14.97 9.10 4.68
N ARG A 3 14.82 9.77 3.54
CA ARG A 3 13.55 9.79 2.81
C ARG A 3 13.65 8.85 1.62
N LYS A 4 12.74 7.86 1.57
CA LYS A 4 12.65 6.89 0.48
C LYS A 4 11.31 7.03 -0.22
N GLU A 5 11.34 7.07 -1.55
CA GLU A 5 10.15 7.18 -2.39
C GLU A 5 10.23 6.15 -3.50
N PHE A 6 9.14 5.42 -3.70
CA PHE A 6 9.09 4.39 -4.72
C PHE A 6 7.68 4.19 -5.26
N THR A 7 7.64 3.69 -6.50
CA THR A 7 6.41 3.29 -7.17
C THR A 7 6.44 1.79 -7.40
N TYR A 8 5.34 1.14 -7.03
CA TYR A 8 5.12 -0.29 -7.17
C TYR A 8 4.00 -0.56 -8.17
N ILE A 9 4.23 -1.53 -9.07
CA ILE A 9 3.23 -2.00 -10.02
C ILE A 9 2.61 -3.28 -9.45
N PRO A 10 1.36 -3.24 -8.97
CA PRO A 10 0.73 -4.40 -8.36
C PRO A 10 0.33 -5.45 -9.40
N SER A 11 0.05 -6.66 -8.91
CA SER A 11 -0.49 -7.77 -9.72
C SER A 11 -1.66 -7.31 -10.59
N LEU A 12 -1.71 -7.84 -11.83
CA LEU A 12 -2.80 -7.55 -12.76
C LEU A 12 -4.19 -7.97 -12.22
N GLU A 13 -4.23 -8.86 -11.22
CA GLU A 13 -5.44 -9.33 -10.56
C GLU A 13 -6.16 -8.24 -9.75
N VAL A 14 -5.46 -7.18 -9.32
CA VAL A 14 -6.07 -6.10 -8.53
C VAL A 14 -6.49 -4.90 -9.38
N CYS A 15 -7.37 -4.08 -8.79
CA CYS A 15 -7.96 -2.93 -9.47
C CYS A 15 -6.98 -1.75 -9.58
N SER A 16 -6.13 -1.55 -8.56
CA SER A 16 -5.03 -0.57 -8.63
C SER A 16 -4.04 -0.98 -9.71
N LYS A 17 -3.43 0.01 -10.36
CA LYS A 17 -2.41 -0.20 -11.40
C LYS A 17 -1.05 0.40 -11.03
N GLU A 18 -1.01 1.19 -9.97
CA GLU A 18 0.19 1.83 -9.48
C GLU A 18 -0.02 2.16 -8.01
N ILE A 19 0.98 1.92 -7.18
CA ILE A 19 0.99 2.32 -5.78
C ILE A 19 2.26 3.12 -5.56
N HIS A 20 2.12 4.36 -5.14
CA HIS A 20 3.23 5.23 -4.80
C HIS A 20 3.30 5.38 -3.29
N VAL A 21 4.51 5.30 -2.75
CA VAL A 21 4.76 5.33 -1.30
C VAL A 21 5.95 6.23 -1.01
N VAL A 22 5.81 7.06 0.02
CA VAL A 22 6.88 7.86 0.60
C VAL A 22 7.07 7.44 2.05
N LEU A 23 8.31 7.10 2.39
CA LEU A 23 8.75 6.79 3.73
C LEU A 23 9.76 7.83 4.22
N GLU A 24 9.68 8.18 5.49
CA GLU A 24 10.74 8.85 6.23
C GLU A 24 11.20 7.90 7.35
N ASP A 25 12.44 7.43 7.24
CA ASP A 25 12.94 6.25 7.93
C ASP A 25 11.95 5.07 7.72
N ASP A 26 11.37 4.51 8.79
CA ASP A 26 10.38 3.43 8.71
C ASP A 26 8.91 3.92 8.83
N VAL A 27 8.67 5.22 8.71
CA VAL A 27 7.33 5.82 8.86
C VAL A 27 6.74 6.19 7.52
N ILE A 28 5.51 5.74 7.26
CA ILE A 28 4.76 6.07 6.05
C ILE A 28 4.31 7.53 6.12
N VAL A 29 4.79 8.35 5.20
CA VAL A 29 4.42 9.77 5.09
C VAL A 29 3.29 9.97 4.08
N GLU A 30 3.32 9.19 3.00
CA GLU A 30 2.33 9.26 1.93
C GLU A 30 2.15 7.90 1.26
N VAL A 31 0.91 7.61 0.89
CA VAL A 31 0.55 6.51 -0.01
C VAL A 31 -0.46 7.06 -1.00
N SER A 32 -0.29 6.76 -2.28
CA SER A 32 -1.30 7.05 -3.29
C SER A 32 -1.49 5.84 -4.21
N PHE A 33 -2.72 5.68 -4.70
CA PHE A 33 -3.10 4.60 -5.59
C PHE A 33 -3.59 5.19 -6.91
N LYS A 34 -3.16 4.60 -8.02
CA LYS A 34 -3.72 4.88 -9.34
C LYS A 34 -4.73 3.81 -9.70
N LYS A 35 -5.97 4.23 -9.95
CA LYS A 35 -7.14 3.35 -10.16
C LYS A 35 -7.50 2.58 -8.88
N GLY A 36 -8.67 1.95 -8.89
CA GLY A 36 -9.24 1.27 -7.72
C GLY A 36 -10.54 1.93 -7.26
N CYS A 37 -11.04 1.49 -6.11
CA CYS A 37 -12.21 2.12 -5.48
C CYS A 37 -11.77 3.44 -4.85
N ALA A 38 -12.15 4.57 -5.46
CA ALA A 38 -11.70 5.90 -5.08
C ALA A 38 -11.82 6.18 -3.57
N GLY A 39 -12.98 5.89 -2.97
CA GLY A 39 -13.20 6.11 -1.53
C GLY A 39 -12.31 5.23 -0.67
N ASN A 40 -12.23 3.93 -0.97
CA ASN A 40 -11.45 3.00 -0.14
C ASN A 40 -9.93 3.22 -0.29
N THR A 41 -9.42 3.50 -1.49
CA THR A 41 -7.98 3.75 -1.68
C THR A 41 -7.53 5.03 -1.00
N LEU A 42 -8.36 6.08 -1.02
CA LEU A 42 -8.09 7.31 -0.26
C LEU A 42 -8.16 7.07 1.25
N GLY A 43 -9.15 6.30 1.71
CA GLY A 43 -9.29 5.93 3.11
C GLY A 43 -8.08 5.14 3.64
N VAL A 44 -7.64 4.11 2.90
CA VAL A 44 -6.44 3.34 3.26
C VAL A 44 -5.20 4.23 3.29
N ALA A 45 -4.99 5.07 2.28
CA ALA A 45 -3.87 6.01 2.25
C ALA A 45 -3.85 6.94 3.48
N ALA A 46 -5.01 7.50 3.83
CA ALA A 46 -5.15 8.38 4.99
C ALA A 46 -4.87 7.65 6.32
N LEU A 47 -5.36 6.40 6.47
CA LEU A 47 -5.17 5.60 7.68
C LEU A 47 -3.72 5.17 7.91
N LEU A 48 -2.92 5.05 6.84
CA LEU A 48 -1.53 4.62 6.92
C LEU A 48 -0.56 5.78 7.15
N LYS A 49 -0.97 7.02 6.95
CA LYS A 49 -0.11 8.18 7.20
C LYS A 49 0.31 8.26 8.66
N GLY A 50 1.61 8.33 8.91
CA GLY A 50 2.24 8.30 10.24
C GLY A 50 2.38 6.89 10.83
N MET A 51 1.97 5.84 10.11
CA MET A 51 2.12 4.45 10.57
C MET A 51 3.52 3.94 10.27
N LYS A 52 4.06 3.11 11.18
CA LYS A 52 5.27 2.34 10.90
C LYS A 52 5.03 1.33 9.78
N ARG A 53 5.99 1.17 8.89
CA ARG A 53 6.03 0.18 7.81
C ARG A 53 5.60 -1.20 8.28
N GLU A 54 6.20 -1.71 9.34
CA GLU A 54 5.97 -3.08 9.82
C GLU A 54 4.52 -3.28 10.28
N GLU A 55 3.95 -2.25 10.89
CA GLU A 55 2.56 -2.27 11.36
C GLU A 55 1.59 -2.25 10.17
N ALA A 56 1.89 -1.48 9.12
CA ALA A 56 1.11 -1.49 7.89
C ALA A 56 1.17 -2.87 7.22
N ILE A 57 2.35 -3.47 7.09
CA ILE A 57 2.52 -4.83 6.54
C ILE A 57 1.68 -5.82 7.35
N ARG A 58 1.84 -5.83 8.68
CA ARG A 58 1.12 -6.74 9.58
C ARG A 58 -0.40 -6.63 9.46
N ARG A 59 -0.94 -5.43 9.27
CA ARG A 59 -2.38 -5.19 9.14
C ARG A 59 -2.94 -5.56 7.77
N LEU A 60 -2.16 -5.39 6.71
CA LEU A 60 -2.66 -5.44 5.34
C LEU A 60 -2.33 -6.74 4.62
N ARG A 61 -1.26 -7.44 5.02
CA ARG A 61 -0.82 -8.67 4.38
C ARG A 61 -1.89 -9.75 4.48
N GLY A 62 -2.17 -10.40 3.36
CA GLY A 62 -3.14 -11.49 3.23
C GLY A 62 -4.59 -11.03 3.07
N ILE A 63 -4.90 -9.72 3.07
CA ILE A 63 -6.26 -9.26 2.78
C ILE A 63 -6.63 -9.63 1.34
N CYS A 64 -7.72 -10.37 1.17
CA CYS A 64 -8.23 -10.79 -0.13
C CYS A 64 -9.42 -9.95 -0.58
N CYS A 65 -9.61 -9.79 -1.90
CA CYS A 65 -10.76 -9.11 -2.50
C CYS A 65 -11.72 -10.12 -3.14
N GLY A 66 -12.78 -10.49 -2.40
CA GLY A 66 -13.74 -11.49 -2.85
C GLY A 66 -13.09 -12.87 -3.05
N ARG A 67 -13.16 -13.42 -4.25
CA ARG A 67 -12.57 -14.74 -4.60
C ARG A 67 -11.09 -14.67 -5.02
N LYS A 68 -10.49 -13.48 -5.04
CA LYS A 68 -9.08 -13.29 -5.43
C LYS A 68 -8.16 -13.67 -4.28
N GLN A 69 -6.94 -14.11 -4.60
CA GLN A 69 -5.92 -14.48 -3.61
C GLN A 69 -5.12 -13.27 -3.07
N THR A 70 -5.52 -12.05 -3.43
CA THR A 70 -4.89 -10.80 -3.03
C THR A 70 -5.87 -9.62 -3.18
N SER A 71 -5.44 -8.44 -2.78
CA SER A 71 -6.19 -7.19 -2.87
C SER A 71 -5.25 -5.98 -2.98
N CYS A 72 -5.78 -4.79 -3.29
CA CYS A 72 -4.98 -3.56 -3.29
C CYS A 72 -4.19 -3.33 -1.98
N PRO A 73 -4.78 -3.47 -0.77
CA PRO A 73 -4.01 -3.37 0.47
C PRO A 73 -2.97 -4.50 0.65
N ASP A 74 -3.26 -5.75 0.28
CA ASP A 74 -2.22 -6.81 0.33
C ASP A 74 -1.06 -6.51 -0.62
N GLN A 75 -1.33 -5.96 -1.80
CA GLN A 75 -0.28 -5.55 -2.73
C GLN A 75 0.55 -4.37 -2.19
N LEU A 76 -0.05 -3.45 -1.43
CA LEU A 76 0.71 -2.43 -0.70
C LEU A 76 1.61 -3.04 0.37
N ALA A 77 1.14 -4.05 1.11
CA ALA A 77 1.96 -4.75 2.10
C ALA A 77 3.21 -5.38 1.44
N ARG A 78 3.04 -6.07 0.31
CA ARG A 78 4.14 -6.62 -0.48
C ARG A 78 5.11 -5.54 -0.97
N ALA A 79 4.58 -4.43 -1.47
CA ALA A 79 5.40 -3.29 -1.90
C ALA A 79 6.28 -2.75 -0.76
N LEU A 80 5.75 -2.69 0.46
CA LEU A 80 6.47 -2.28 1.66
C LEU A 80 7.50 -3.33 2.12
N GLU A 81 7.24 -4.63 1.94
CA GLU A 81 8.17 -5.74 2.25
C GLU A 81 9.38 -5.78 1.29
N GLU A 82 9.16 -5.48 0.01
CA GLU A 82 10.18 -5.57 -1.05
C GLU A 82 11.11 -4.35 -1.13
N ASN A 83 10.74 -3.23 -0.49
CA ASN A 83 11.48 -1.96 -0.50
C ASN A 83 11.86 -1.58 0.92
#